data_AF-A0AAJ0LGA2-F1
#
_entry.id   AF-A0AAJ0LGA2-F1
#
_cell.length_a   1.000
_cell.length_b   1.000
_cell.length_c   1.000
_cell.angle_alpha   90.00
_cell.angle_beta   90.00
_cell.angle_gamma   90.00
#
_symmetry.space_group_name_H-M   'P 1'
#
loop_
_entity.id
_entity.type
_entity.pdbx_description
1 polymer ?
#
loop_
_entity_poly.entity_id
_entity_poly.type
_entity_poly.pdbx_seq_one_letter_code
_entity_poly.pdbx_strand_id
1 'polypeptide(L)'
;MNTTSSTAYNYKVVRQFAIMTVVWGIVGMGLGVFIAAQLAWPFLNLDLPWTSFGRLRPLHTNAVIFAFGGCALFATSYYSVQRTCQTTLFAPRLAAFTFWGWQLVILLAAISLPLGYTSSK
;
A
#
# COMPACT_ATOMS: atom_id res chain seq x y z
N MET A 1 -20.54 -32.28 6.41
CA MET A 1 -20.58 -30.83 6.10
C MET A 1 -20.66 -30.07 7.40
N ASN A 2 -19.54 -29.56 7.93
CA ASN A 2 -19.56 -28.71 9.12
C ASN A 2 -19.74 -27.25 8.69
N THR A 3 -20.99 -26.80 8.60
CA THR A 3 -21.32 -25.38 8.48
C THR A 3 -21.23 -24.75 9.86
N THR A 4 -20.01 -24.49 10.34
CA THR A 4 -19.82 -23.57 11.47
C THR A 4 -20.21 -22.17 11.00
N SER A 5 -21.44 -21.77 11.31
CA SER A 5 -21.98 -20.44 11.08
C SER A 5 -21.14 -19.41 11.84
N SER A 6 -20.09 -18.89 11.20
CA SER A 6 -19.30 -17.79 11.77
C SER A 6 -20.14 -16.51 11.73
N THR A 7 -20.93 -16.29 12.78
CA THR A 7 -21.57 -15.00 13.07
C THR A 7 -20.55 -13.94 13.49
N ALA A 8 -19.27 -14.32 13.66
CA ALA A 8 -18.16 -13.41 13.88
C ALA A 8 -17.66 -12.79 12.57
N TYR A 9 -17.30 -11.52 12.61
CA TYR A 9 -16.69 -10.79 11.50
C TYR A 9 -15.26 -11.28 11.19
N ASN A 10 -14.87 -11.20 9.93
CA ASN A 10 -13.50 -11.48 9.52
C ASN A 10 -12.60 -10.25 9.72
N TYR A 11 -11.89 -10.21 10.85
CA TYR A 11 -10.91 -9.16 11.15
C TYR A 11 -9.49 -9.45 10.72
N LYS A 12 -9.20 -10.64 10.18
CA LYS A 12 -7.84 -10.98 9.79
C LYS A 12 -7.33 -10.03 8.71
N VAL A 13 -8.09 -9.89 7.63
CA VAL A 13 -7.72 -9.08 6.47
C VAL A 13 -7.74 -7.58 6.81
N VAL A 14 -8.72 -7.15 7.62
CA VAL A 14 -8.78 -5.77 8.13
C VAL A 14 -7.51 -5.43 8.91
N ARG A 15 -7.08 -6.31 9.83
CA ARG A 15 -5.87 -6.10 10.63
C ARG A 15 -4.61 -6.06 9.77
N GLN A 16 -4.50 -6.96 8.79
CA GLN A 16 -3.37 -7.00 7.87
C GLN A 16 -3.26 -5.70 7.07
N PHE A 17 -4.36 -5.23 6.48
CA PHE A 17 -4.36 -3.95 5.77
C PHE A 17 -4.10 -2.78 6.70
N ALA A 18 -4.69 -2.74 7.90
CA ALA A 18 -4.46 -1.64 8.84
C ALA A 18 -2.98 -1.51 9.25
N ILE A 19 -2.31 -2.63 9.53
CA ILE A 19 -0.87 -2.65 9.83
C ILE A 19 -0.08 -2.16 8.60
N MET A 20 -0.39 -2.69 7.41
CA MET A 20 0.32 -2.29 6.19
C MET A 20 0.05 -0.84 5.79
N THR A 21 -1.11 -0.28 6.11
CA THR A 21 -1.40 1.16 5.96
C THR A 21 -0.39 1.97 6.75
N VAL A 22 -0.14 1.63 8.02
CA VAL A 22 0.83 2.36 8.85
C VAL A 22 2.25 2.20 8.29
N VAL A 23 2.65 0.98 7.91
CA VAL A 23 3.98 0.71 7.33
C VAL A 23 4.19 1.53 6.05
N TRP A 24 3.25 1.48 5.12
CA TRP A 24 3.35 2.21 3.86
C TRP A 24 3.18 3.72 4.04
N GLY A 25 2.46 4.17 5.07
CA GLY A 25 2.41 5.57 5.46
C GLY A 25 3.78 6.10 5.82
N ILE A 26 4.52 5.36 6.66
CA ILE A 26 5.89 5.71 7.06
C ILE A 26 6.82 5.70 5.84
N VAL A 27 6.77 4.64 5.02
CA VAL A 27 7.62 4.54 3.81
C VAL A 27 7.32 5.65 2.81
N GLY A 28 6.04 5.88 2.49
CA GLY A 28 5.60 6.87 1.53
C GLY A 28 5.95 8.30 1.98
N MET A 29 5.58 8.68 3.22
CA MET A 29 5.90 10.00 3.74
C MET A 29 7.40 10.20 3.97
N GLY A 30 8.12 9.16 4.40
CA GLY A 30 9.58 9.17 4.55
C GLY A 30 10.30 9.42 3.21
N LEU A 31 9.87 8.75 2.14
CA LEU A 31 10.33 9.06 0.78
C LEU A 31 10.01 10.51 0.39
N GLY A 32 8.85 11.03 0.80
CA GLY A 32 8.46 12.42 0.59
C GLY A 32 9.44 13.41 1.22
N VAL A 33 9.82 13.16 2.48
CA VAL A 33 10.86 13.94 3.18
C VAL A 33 12.20 13.84 2.45
N PHE A 34 12.58 12.64 2.00
CA PHE A 34 13.85 12.42 1.30
C PHE A 34 13.91 13.19 -0.03
N ILE A 35 12.89 13.08 -0.88
CA ILE A 35 12.87 13.80 -2.17
C ILE A 35 12.72 15.31 -1.97
N ALA A 36 12.06 15.77 -0.90
CA ALA A 36 12.06 17.18 -0.53
C ALA A 36 13.47 17.66 -0.14
N ALA A 37 14.22 16.84 0.61
CA ALA A 37 15.61 17.12 0.93
C ALA A 37 16.51 17.15 -0.32
N GLN A 38 16.25 16.33 -1.35
CA GLN A 38 16.97 16.39 -2.63
C GLN A 38 16.75 17.70 -3.38
N LEU A 39 15.59 18.33 -3.24
CA LEU A 39 15.33 19.66 -3.81
C LEU A 39 16.08 20.76 -3.05
N ALA A 40 16.23 20.63 -1.73
CA ALA A 40 17.00 21.57 -0.92
C ALA A 40 18.52 21.38 -1.07
N TRP A 41 18.97 20.13 -1.14
CA TRP A 41 20.37 19.73 -1.20
C TRP A 41 20.60 18.69 -2.30
N PRO A 42 20.96 19.13 -3.52
CA PRO A 42 21.07 18.24 -4.69
C PRO A 42 22.06 17.09 -4.56
N PHE A 43 23.07 17.19 -3.69
CA PHE A 43 24.05 16.11 -3.48
C PHE A 43 23.40 14.81 -2.94
N LEU A 44 22.21 14.89 -2.35
CA LEU A 44 21.44 13.74 -1.89
C LEU A 44 20.88 12.86 -3.04
N ASN A 45 21.11 13.23 -4.30
CA ASN A 45 20.86 12.34 -5.44
C ASN A 45 21.89 11.21 -5.56
N LEU A 46 23.07 11.36 -4.90
CA LEU A 46 24.15 10.37 -4.83
C LEU A 46 24.76 9.96 -6.19
N ASP A 47 24.48 10.70 -7.26
CA ASP A 47 24.89 10.38 -8.64
C ASP A 47 24.54 8.95 -9.10
N LEU A 48 23.54 8.32 -8.45
CA LEU A 48 23.04 6.99 -8.78
C LEU A 48 21.67 7.13 -9.47
N PRO A 49 21.41 6.33 -10.53
CA PRO A 49 20.19 6.48 -11.31
C PRO A 49 18.92 6.17 -10.49
N TRP A 50 18.94 5.15 -9.64
CA TRP A 50 17.78 4.71 -8.82
C TRP A 50 17.49 5.59 -7.61
N THR A 51 18.44 6.41 -7.14
CA THR A 51 18.20 7.39 -6.08
C THR A 51 17.92 8.79 -6.59
N SER A 52 17.98 9.03 -7.90
CA SER A 52 17.68 10.35 -8.47
C SER A 52 16.25 10.79 -8.19
N PHE A 53 16.06 12.09 -7.94
CA PHE A 53 14.75 12.70 -7.68
C PHE A 53 13.70 12.33 -8.73
N GLY A 54 14.09 12.31 -10.02
CA GLY A 54 13.19 11.97 -11.13
C GLY A 54 12.59 10.56 -11.04
N ARG A 55 13.32 9.58 -10.47
CA ARG A 55 12.83 8.21 -10.30
C ARG A 55 12.18 7.98 -8.94
N LEU A 56 12.66 8.64 -7.89
CA LEU A 56 12.07 8.51 -6.55
C LEU A 56 10.75 9.27 -6.39
N ARG A 57 10.52 10.35 -7.14
CA ARG A 57 9.25 11.09 -7.13
C ARG A 57 8.04 10.21 -7.48
N PRO A 58 8.00 9.49 -8.62
CA PRO A 58 6.88 8.60 -8.90
C PRO A 58 6.77 7.47 -7.88
N LEU A 59 7.89 7.00 -7.29
CA LEU A 59 7.85 6.03 -6.20
C LEU A 59 7.15 6.59 -4.95
N HIS A 60 7.51 7.80 -4.51
CA HIS A 60 6.85 8.49 -3.39
C HIS A 60 5.35 8.63 -3.64
N THR A 61 4.95 9.14 -4.81
CA THR A 61 3.53 9.32 -5.16
C THR A 61 2.76 8.00 -5.12
N ASN A 62 3.29 6.94 -5.74
CA ASN A 62 2.63 5.63 -5.75
C ASN A 62 2.56 5.02 -4.34
N ALA A 63 3.62 5.14 -3.55
CA ALA A 63 3.65 4.66 -2.18
C ALA A 63 2.63 5.41 -1.29
N VAL A 64 2.51 6.74 -1.41
CA VAL A 64 1.58 7.50 -0.56
C VAL A 64 0.12 7.33 -1.02
N ILE A 65 -0.14 7.25 -2.32
CA ILE A 65 -1.51 7.14 -2.84
C ILE A 65 -2.00 5.69 -2.80
N PHE A 66 -1.30 4.77 -3.45
CA PHE A 66 -1.79 3.41 -3.64
C PHE A 66 -1.37 2.46 -2.52
N ALA A 67 -0.17 2.62 -1.96
CA ALA A 67 0.24 1.77 -0.84
C ALA A 67 -0.43 2.25 0.45
N PHE A 68 -0.17 3.47 0.91
CA PHE A 68 -0.81 4.03 2.10
C PHE A 68 -2.32 4.23 1.90
N GLY A 69 -2.73 5.07 0.95
CA GLY A 69 -4.15 5.38 0.73
C GLY A 69 -4.97 4.14 0.31
N GLY A 70 -4.42 3.30 -0.57
CA GLY A 70 -5.09 2.06 -0.99
C GLY A 70 -5.27 1.08 0.17
N CYS A 71 -4.23 0.81 0.98
CA CYS A 71 -4.39 -0.05 2.16
C CYS A 71 -5.38 0.55 3.18
N ALA A 72 -5.40 1.87 3.35
CA ALA A 72 -6.37 2.55 4.21
C ALA A 72 -7.81 2.30 3.73
N LEU A 73 -8.06 2.40 2.43
CA LEU A 73 -9.36 2.12 1.82
C LEU A 73 -9.75 0.64 1.96
N PHE A 74 -8.83 -0.30 1.74
CA PHE A 74 -9.10 -1.74 1.95
C PHE A 74 -9.46 -2.06 3.39
N ALA A 75 -8.67 -1.58 4.36
CA ALA A 75 -8.96 -1.78 5.78
C ALA A 75 -10.32 -1.20 6.17
N THR A 76 -10.58 0.05 5.76
CA THR A 76 -11.79 0.79 6.13
C THR A 76 -13.03 0.17 5.49
N SER A 77 -12.97 -0.16 4.20
CA SER A 77 -14.11 -0.76 3.49
C SER A 77 -14.44 -2.15 4.03
N TYR A 78 -13.45 -3.03 4.20
CA TYR A 78 -13.67 -4.38 4.76
C TYR A 78 -14.14 -4.36 6.21
N TYR A 79 -13.73 -3.38 7.00
CA TYR A 79 -14.29 -3.19 8.34
C TYR A 79 -15.73 -2.67 8.28
N SER A 80 -15.95 -1.58 7.54
CA SER A 80 -17.22 -0.86 7.51
C SER A 80 -18.34 -1.72 6.94
N VAL A 81 -18.14 -2.34 5.76
CA VAL A 81 -19.19 -3.13 5.08
C VAL A 81 -19.70 -4.30 5.92
N GLN A 82 -18.81 -4.95 6.68
CA GLN A 82 -19.20 -6.03 7.57
C GLN A 82 -20.12 -5.53 8.69
N ARG A 83 -19.78 -4.38 9.28
CA ARG A 83 -20.50 -3.78 10.42
C ARG A 83 -21.81 -3.13 10.00
N THR A 84 -21.83 -2.43 8.88
CA THR A 84 -23.01 -1.70 8.40
C THR A 84 -24.08 -2.64 7.86
N CYS A 85 -23.69 -3.75 7.23
CA CYS A 85 -24.61 -4.77 6.74
C CYS A 85 -24.79 -5.94 7.72
N GLN A 86 -24.10 -5.92 8.87
CA GLN A 86 -24.11 -6.94 9.92
C GLN A 86 -23.90 -8.37 9.41
N THR A 87 -22.98 -8.54 8.47
CA THR A 87 -22.63 -9.84 7.89
C THR A 87 -21.12 -10.02 7.80
N THR A 88 -20.66 -11.27 7.84
CA THR A 88 -19.24 -11.58 7.64
C THR A 88 -18.87 -11.34 6.18
N LEU A 89 -17.59 -11.00 5.95
CA LEU A 89 -17.10 -10.69 4.62
C LEU A 89 -17.33 -11.85 3.64
N PHE A 90 -17.94 -11.55 2.49
CA PHE A 90 -18.11 -12.52 1.43
C PHE A 90 -16.75 -13.03 0.91
N ALA A 91 -16.65 -14.34 0.66
CA ALA A 91 -15.45 -15.02 0.15
C ALA A 91 -14.16 -14.61 0.90
N PRO A 92 -13.98 -14.99 2.18
CA PRO A 92 -12.85 -14.54 3.01
C PRO A 92 -11.47 -14.90 2.44
N ARG A 93 -11.37 -15.97 1.63
CA ARG A 93 -10.14 -16.32 0.90
C ARG A 93 -9.83 -15.36 -0.24
N LEU A 94 -10.86 -14.85 -0.92
CA LEU A 94 -10.70 -13.84 -1.96
C LEU A 94 -10.21 -12.51 -1.38
N ALA A 95 -10.69 -12.15 -0.19
CA ALA A 95 -10.17 -10.98 0.53
C ALA A 95 -8.71 -11.15 1.00
N ALA A 96 -8.29 -12.38 1.32
CA ALA A 96 -6.88 -12.65 1.55
C ALA A 96 -6.04 -12.55 0.26
N PHE A 97 -6.62 -12.95 -0.89
CA PHE A 97 -5.99 -12.75 -2.20
C PHE A 97 -5.83 -11.27 -2.54
N THR A 98 -6.84 -10.42 -2.31
CA THR A 98 -6.72 -8.97 -2.55
C THR A 98 -5.65 -8.36 -1.67
N PHE A 99 -5.49 -8.82 -0.42
CA PHE A 99 -4.35 -8.42 0.42
C PHE A 99 -3.01 -8.75 -0.24
N TRP A 100 -2.70 -10.02 -0.46
CA TRP A 100 -1.39 -10.41 -1.01
C TRP A 100 -1.15 -9.86 -2.42
N GLY A 101 -2.18 -9.80 -3.26
CA GLY A 101 -2.13 -9.18 -4.57
C GLY A 101 -1.79 -7.69 -4.50
N TRP A 102 -2.40 -6.96 -3.59
CA TRP A 102 -2.10 -5.53 -3.39
C TRP A 102 -0.67 -5.32 -2.87
N GLN A 103 -0.23 -6.15 -1.92
CA GLN A 103 1.16 -6.10 -1.44
C GLN A 103 2.17 -6.37 -2.56
N LEU A 104 1.87 -7.32 -3.44
CA LEU A 104 2.70 -7.62 -4.60
C LEU A 104 2.75 -6.43 -5.58
N VAL A 105 1.61 -5.78 -5.86
CA VAL A 105 1.56 -4.57 -6.71
C VAL A 105 2.45 -3.47 -6.14
N ILE A 106 2.40 -3.23 -4.82
CA ILE A 106 3.22 -2.21 -4.16
C ILE A 106 4.71 -2.57 -4.24
N LEU A 107 5.06 -3.83 -3.97
CA LEU A 107 6.45 -4.29 -4.09
C LEU A 107 6.98 -4.18 -5.52
N LEU A 108 6.16 -4.49 -6.52
CA LEU A 108 6.53 -4.30 -7.92
C LEU A 108 6.78 -2.83 -8.22
N ALA A 109 5.97 -1.90 -7.72
CA ALA A 109 6.21 -0.47 -7.88
C ALA A 109 7.52 -0.02 -7.20
N ALA A 110 7.83 -0.57 -6.02
CA ALA A 110 9.07 -0.29 -5.29
C ALA A 110 10.32 -0.73 -6.06
N ILE A 111 10.21 -1.75 -6.91
CA ILE A 111 11.30 -2.23 -7.76
C ILE A 111 11.29 -1.48 -9.10
N SER A 112 10.16 -1.45 -9.79
CA SER A 112 10.08 -1.01 -11.18
C SER A 112 10.37 0.48 -11.36
N LEU A 113 9.89 1.33 -10.44
CA LEU A 113 10.00 2.79 -10.56
C LEU A 113 11.44 3.29 -10.38
N PRO A 114 12.21 2.84 -9.35
CA PRO A 114 13.64 3.15 -9.28
C PRO A 114 14.46 2.59 -10.44
N LEU A 115 14.06 1.45 -11.01
CA LEU A 115 14.69 0.90 -12.21
C LEU A 115 14.40 1.74 -13.47
N GLY A 116 13.41 2.63 -13.42
CA GLY A 116 13.07 3.56 -14.50
C GLY A 116 11.94 3.07 -15.41
N TYR A 117 11.25 1.98 -15.06
CA TYR A 117 10.10 1.50 -15.81
C TYR A 117 8.84 2.30 -15.41
N THR A 118 8.62 3.44 -16.10
CA THR A 118 7.49 4.34 -15.86
C THR A 118 6.84 4.78 -17.18
N SER A 119 5.53 4.99 -17.14
CA SER A 119 4.73 5.41 -18.30
C SER A 119 4.69 6.93 -18.53
N SER A 120 5.44 7.70 -17.72
CA SER A 120 5.54 9.17 -17.77
C SER A 120 4.20 9.94 -17.75
N LYS A 121 3.16 9.34 -17.16
CA LYS A 121 1.85 9.96 -16.93
C LYS A 121 1.71 10.44 -15.50
#